data_AF-A0A7C3LED9-F1
#
_entry.id   AF-A0A7C3LED9-F1
#
_cell.length_a   1.000
_cell.length_b   1.000
_cell.length_c   1.000
_cell.angle_alpha   90.00
_cell.angle_beta   90.00
_cell.angle_gamma   90.00
#
_symmetry.space_group_name_H-M   'P 1'
#
loop_
_entity.id
_entity.type
_entity.pdbx_description
1 polymer ?
#
loop_
_entity_poly.entity_id
_entity_poly.type
_entity_poly.pdbx_seq_one_letter_code
_entity_poly.pdbx_strand_id
1 'polypeptide(L)'
;VSFFALMLMNGVVNLATIIVERVFDGLVMLMFVFIALPFTPIPGDNGAIRQLVIVASVAFFAALIVFFVMAAFPKKFYGLAEAISYKLLPHRIYRPLLDFLQRFLDGLASLRSFRSVMMIFFTSVVIWLLETVKYWFVMHAFDFEVSFFALMLMNGVVNLATTLPSAPGYIGTFDGPGIAVLALYGVPQEIATAYTLVLHAALWLPITVLGGYYMLRAGMRWADFGRATQISENEAVL
;
A
#
# COMPACT_ATOMS: atom_id res chain seq x y z
N VAL A 1 4.17 -8.67 -1.15
CA VAL A 1 3.87 -9.64 -2.24
C VAL A 1 3.94 -9.02 -3.66
N SER A 2 3.55 -7.76 -3.86
CA SER A 2 3.53 -7.12 -5.20
C SER A 2 4.90 -6.82 -5.84
N PHE A 3 6.01 -6.76 -5.08
CA PHE A 3 7.33 -6.34 -5.62
C PHE A 3 8.12 -7.50 -6.26
N PHE A 4 7.98 -8.72 -5.72
CA PHE A 4 8.76 -9.87 -6.19
C PHE A 4 8.06 -10.64 -7.33
N ALA A 5 6.73 -10.64 -7.36
CA ALA A 5 5.95 -11.33 -8.39
C ALA A 5 6.02 -10.63 -9.76
N LEU A 6 6.17 -9.31 -9.79
CA LEU A 6 6.17 -8.52 -11.04
C LEU A 6 7.56 -8.35 -11.65
N MET A 7 8.62 -8.35 -10.84
CA MET A 7 10.01 -8.33 -11.32
C MET A 7 10.36 -9.55 -12.17
N LEU A 8 9.68 -10.68 -11.96
CA LEU A 8 9.90 -11.92 -12.70
C LEU A 8 9.08 -12.04 -14.00
N MET A 9 8.10 -11.16 -14.26
CA MET A 9 7.10 -11.43 -15.31
C MET A 9 7.21 -10.66 -16.63
N ASN A 10 7.95 -9.55 -16.79
CA ASN A 10 8.25 -8.97 -18.13
C ASN A 10 9.38 -7.93 -18.08
N GLY A 11 10.43 -8.10 -18.90
CA GLY A 11 11.61 -7.23 -18.96
C GLY A 11 11.42 -5.80 -19.50
N VAL A 12 10.17 -5.31 -19.62
CA VAL A 12 9.85 -3.91 -19.96
C VAL A 12 8.63 -3.49 -19.15
N VAL A 13 8.71 -3.55 -17.81
CA VAL A 13 7.67 -2.96 -16.98
C VAL A 13 7.86 -1.45 -17.00
N ASN A 14 6.89 -0.74 -17.59
CA ASN A 14 6.85 0.71 -17.62
C ASN A 14 6.89 1.23 -16.16
N LEU A 15 7.94 1.96 -15.78
CA LEU A 15 8.10 2.56 -14.44
C LEU A 15 6.83 3.29 -13.99
N ALA A 16 6.10 3.90 -14.95
CA ALA A 16 4.81 4.53 -14.70
C ALA A 16 3.74 3.57 -14.14
N THR A 17 3.63 2.34 -14.67
CA THR A 17 2.66 1.35 -14.17
C THR A 17 3.02 0.86 -12.78
N ILE A 18 4.31 0.66 -12.49
CA ILE A 18 4.78 0.28 -11.15
C ILE A 18 4.42 1.38 -10.14
N ILE A 19 4.70 2.64 -10.47
CA ILE A 19 4.39 3.77 -9.58
C ILE A 19 2.88 3.83 -9.29
N VAL A 20 2.05 3.67 -10.33
CA VAL A 20 0.58 3.67 -10.16
C VAL A 20 0.14 2.53 -9.25
N GLU A 21 0.61 1.31 -9.47
CA GLU A 21 0.32 0.17 -8.60
C GLU A 21 0.72 0.44 -7.15
N ARG A 22 1.92 1.01 -6.93
CA ARG A 22 2.40 1.36 -5.58
C ARG A 22 1.54 2.40 -4.88
N VAL A 23 1.06 3.40 -5.62
CA VAL A 23 0.14 4.40 -5.09
C VAL A 23 -1.16 3.75 -4.65
N PHE A 24 -1.74 2.87 -5.47
CA PHE A 24 -2.97 2.16 -5.11
C PHE A 24 -2.77 1.20 -3.93
N ASP A 25 -1.67 0.46 -3.90
CA ASP A 25 -1.31 -0.39 -2.76
C ASP A 25 -1.19 0.44 -1.47
N GLY A 26 -0.50 1.58 -1.52
CA GLY A 26 -0.39 2.51 -0.38
C GLY A 26 -1.73 3.09 0.05
N LEU A 27 -2.61 3.44 -0.90
CA LEU A 27 -3.98 3.89 -0.60
C LEU A 27 -4.79 2.82 0.14
N VAL A 28 -4.67 1.55 -0.25
CA VAL A 28 -5.34 0.44 0.42
C VAL A 28 -4.77 0.21 1.82
N MET A 29 -3.45 0.29 2.01
CA MET A 29 -2.85 0.21 3.34
C MET A 29 -3.33 1.33 4.26
N LEU A 30 -3.38 2.57 3.77
CA LEU A 30 -3.94 3.70 4.53
C LEU A 30 -5.42 3.46 4.84
N MET A 31 -6.19 2.95 3.88
CA MET A 31 -7.59 2.58 4.10
C MET A 31 -7.72 1.54 5.23
N PHE A 32 -6.89 0.50 5.24
CA PHE A 32 -6.88 -0.51 6.31
C PHE A 32 -6.60 0.11 7.68
N VAL A 33 -5.59 0.99 7.74
CA VAL A 33 -5.25 1.74 8.94
C VAL A 33 -6.43 2.60 9.42
N PHE A 34 -7.01 3.43 8.56
CA PHE A 34 -8.11 4.33 8.94
C PHE A 34 -9.43 3.62 9.22
N ILE A 35 -9.68 2.43 8.67
CA ILE A 35 -10.82 1.59 9.05
C ILE A 35 -10.59 0.98 10.42
N ALA A 36 -9.39 0.48 10.70
CA ALA A 36 -9.12 -0.30 11.90
C ALA A 36 -8.82 0.56 13.14
N LEU A 37 -8.11 1.69 12.97
CA LEU A 37 -7.69 2.57 14.07
C LEU A 37 -8.84 3.02 15.00
N PRO A 38 -10.06 3.37 14.52
CA PRO A 38 -11.18 3.73 15.41
C PRO A 38 -11.64 2.62 16.37
N PHE A 39 -11.29 1.37 16.07
CA PHE A 39 -11.62 0.18 16.86
C PHE A 39 -10.46 -0.29 17.75
N THR A 40 -9.29 0.34 17.64
CA THR A 40 -8.13 -0.01 18.46
C THR A 40 -8.31 0.48 19.89
N PRO A 41 -8.08 -0.39 20.90
CA PRO A 41 -8.02 0.05 22.29
C PRO A 41 -6.78 0.94 22.48
N ILE A 42 -6.98 2.18 22.93
CA ILE A 42 -5.88 3.11 23.24
C ILE A 42 -5.79 3.25 24.76
N PRO A 43 -4.80 2.62 25.41
CA PRO A 43 -4.63 2.72 26.86
C PRO A 43 -4.41 4.18 27.30
N GLY A 44 -5.18 4.65 28.28
CA GLY A 44 -5.05 6.00 28.84
C GLY A 44 -5.60 7.13 27.97
N ASP A 45 -6.40 6.84 26.93
CA ASP A 45 -7.05 7.90 26.14
C ASP A 45 -8.26 8.49 26.89
N ASN A 46 -8.26 9.81 27.02
CA ASN A 46 -9.38 10.60 27.56
C ASN A 46 -10.47 10.87 26.50
N GLY A 47 -10.42 10.17 25.35
CA GLY A 47 -11.32 10.31 24.21
C GLY A 47 -10.86 11.31 23.15
N ALA A 48 -9.85 12.13 23.43
CA ALA A 48 -9.31 13.12 22.51
C ALA A 48 -8.57 12.47 21.33
N ILE A 49 -7.78 11.42 21.59
CA ILE A 49 -7.06 10.71 20.54
C ILE A 49 -8.08 9.96 19.66
N ARG A 50 -9.05 9.29 20.27
CA ARG A 50 -10.12 8.61 19.53
C ARG A 50 -10.92 9.58 18.66
N GLN A 51 -11.26 10.77 19.14
CA GLN A 51 -11.97 11.78 18.34
C GLN A 51 -11.11 12.26 17.16
N LEU A 52 -9.82 12.53 17.40
CA LEU A 52 -8.88 12.90 16.33
C LEU A 52 -8.79 11.80 15.27
N VAL A 53 -8.67 10.54 15.68
CA VAL A 53 -8.64 9.37 14.79
C VAL A 53 -9.91 9.29 13.96
N ILE A 54 -11.09 9.45 14.56
CA ILE A 54 -12.37 9.40 13.84
C ILE A 54 -12.44 10.55 12.82
N VAL A 55 -12.09 11.78 13.21
CA VAL A 55 -12.09 12.93 12.29
C VAL A 55 -11.10 12.72 11.14
N ALA A 56 -9.90 12.21 11.43
CA ALA A 56 -8.89 11.90 10.43
C ALA A 56 -9.37 10.80 9.47
N SER A 57 -10.00 9.73 9.98
CA SER A 57 -10.60 8.67 9.16
C SER A 57 -11.70 9.24 8.25
N VAL A 58 -12.62 10.04 8.78
CA VAL A 58 -13.70 10.67 7.99
C VAL A 58 -13.11 11.58 6.91
N ALA A 59 -12.12 12.40 7.24
CA ALA A 59 -11.44 13.27 6.29
C ALA A 59 -10.72 12.47 5.19
N PHE A 60 -10.04 11.38 5.54
CA PHE A 60 -9.38 10.49 4.58
C PHE A 60 -10.39 9.87 3.61
N PHE A 61 -11.50 9.32 4.11
CA PHE A 61 -12.55 8.74 3.25
C PHE A 61 -13.24 9.78 2.38
N ALA A 62 -13.48 10.99 2.90
CA ALA A 62 -14.01 12.09 2.11
C ALA A 62 -13.04 12.46 0.97
N ALA A 63 -11.74 12.58 1.26
CA ALA A 63 -10.71 12.86 0.26
C ALA A 63 -10.62 11.73 -0.80
N LEU A 64 -10.74 10.47 -0.38
CA LEU A 64 -10.73 9.32 -1.28
C LEU A 64 -11.96 9.31 -2.22
N ILE A 65 -13.15 9.63 -1.69
CA ILE A 65 -14.37 9.78 -2.50
C ILE A 65 -14.19 10.93 -3.50
N VAL A 66 -13.70 12.09 -3.06
CA VAL A 66 -13.44 13.24 -3.95
C VAL A 66 -12.44 12.84 -5.04
N PHE A 67 -11.37 12.11 -4.69
CA PHE A 67 -10.41 11.58 -5.66
C PHE A 67 -11.08 10.70 -6.73
N PHE A 68 -11.93 9.76 -6.34
CA PHE A 68 -12.63 8.92 -7.31
C PHE A 68 -13.68 9.66 -8.13
N VAL A 69 -14.36 10.66 -7.55
CA VAL A 69 -15.28 11.53 -8.30
C VAL A 69 -14.51 12.36 -9.34
N MET A 70 -13.34 12.90 -8.98
CA MET A 70 -12.43 13.58 -9.90
C MET A 70 -12.00 12.65 -11.04
N ALA A 71 -11.63 11.42 -10.72
CA ALA A 71 -11.25 10.40 -11.70
C ALA A 71 -12.39 9.97 -12.62
N ALA A 72 -13.62 9.91 -12.11
CA ALA A 72 -14.80 9.48 -12.86
C ALA A 72 -15.32 10.57 -13.81
N PHE A 73 -15.25 11.85 -13.40
CA PHE A 73 -15.86 12.96 -14.13
C PHE A 73 -14.91 14.17 -14.26
N PRO A 74 -13.73 14.02 -14.90
CA PRO A 74 -12.71 15.06 -14.92
C PRO A 74 -13.21 16.40 -15.47
N LYS A 75 -13.97 16.39 -16.58
CA LYS A 75 -14.52 17.62 -17.20
C LYS A 75 -15.54 18.33 -16.30
N LYS A 76 -16.43 17.58 -15.64
CA LYS A 76 -17.45 18.16 -14.75
C LYS A 76 -16.82 18.70 -13.48
N PHE A 77 -15.83 17.98 -12.95
CA PHE A 77 -15.10 18.41 -11.77
C PHE A 77 -14.32 19.69 -12.03
N TYR A 78 -13.62 19.79 -13.17
CA TYR A 78 -12.93 21.01 -13.57
C TYR A 78 -13.88 22.22 -13.64
N GLY A 79 -15.04 22.09 -14.31
CA GLY A 79 -16.02 23.16 -14.40
C GLY A 79 -16.62 23.57 -13.04
N LEU A 80 -16.83 22.61 -12.13
CA LEU A 80 -17.26 22.92 -10.76
C LEU A 80 -16.15 23.64 -9.97
N ALA A 81 -14.92 23.16 -10.05
CA ALA A 81 -13.76 23.77 -9.41
C ALA A 81 -13.52 25.20 -9.92
N GLU A 82 -13.68 25.43 -11.22
CA GLU A 82 -13.62 26.75 -11.86
C GLU A 82 -14.70 27.67 -11.29
N ALA A 83 -15.96 27.24 -11.28
CA ALA A 83 -17.08 28.04 -10.76
C ALA A 83 -16.94 28.40 -9.27
N ILE A 84 -16.49 27.45 -8.45
CA ILE A 84 -16.22 27.66 -7.02
C ILE A 84 -15.05 28.63 -6.84
N SER A 85 -13.98 28.44 -7.60
CA SER A 85 -12.77 29.27 -7.50
C SER A 85 -13.03 30.72 -7.92
N TYR A 86 -13.85 30.96 -8.95
CA TYR A 86 -14.28 32.30 -9.33
C TYR A 86 -15.05 33.04 -8.22
N LYS A 87 -15.76 32.30 -7.35
CA LYS A 87 -16.59 32.87 -6.28
C LYS A 87 -15.84 33.07 -4.96
N LEU A 88 -14.85 32.24 -4.66
CA LEU A 88 -14.20 32.18 -3.34
C LEU A 88 -12.74 32.64 -3.31
N LEU A 89 -12.02 32.63 -4.45
CA LEU A 89 -10.57 32.86 -4.47
C LEU A 89 -10.19 34.22 -5.10
N PRO A 90 -9.22 34.95 -4.52
CA PRO A 90 -8.63 36.13 -5.13
C PRO A 90 -7.99 35.82 -6.49
N HIS A 91 -8.02 36.80 -7.40
CA HIS A 91 -7.58 36.63 -8.79
C HIS A 91 -6.12 36.14 -8.97
N ARG A 92 -5.28 36.30 -7.94
CA ARG A 92 -3.87 35.87 -7.95
C ARG A 92 -3.66 34.37 -7.70
N ILE A 93 -4.63 33.67 -7.09
CA ILE A 93 -4.46 32.28 -6.64
C ILE A 93 -5.23 31.30 -7.55
N TYR A 94 -6.37 31.71 -8.12
CA TYR A 94 -7.21 30.79 -8.88
C TYR A 94 -6.56 30.27 -10.17
N ARG A 95 -5.80 31.10 -10.92
CA ARG A 95 -5.19 30.67 -12.19
C ARG A 95 -4.14 29.57 -12.00
N PRO A 96 -3.10 29.73 -11.14
CA PRO A 96 -2.15 28.66 -10.89
C PRO A 96 -2.81 27.36 -10.38
N LEU A 97 -3.85 27.49 -9.55
CA LEU A 97 -4.58 26.35 -9.00
C LEU A 97 -5.35 25.59 -10.07
N LEU A 98 -6.08 26.29 -10.96
CA LEU A 98 -6.81 25.67 -12.06
C LEU A 98 -5.86 25.07 -13.10
N ASP A 99 -4.75 25.73 -13.42
CA ASP A 99 -3.74 25.19 -14.33
C ASP A 99 -3.13 23.89 -13.78
N PHE A 100 -2.83 23.85 -12.48
CA PHE A 100 -2.37 22.63 -11.80
C PHE A 100 -3.45 21.54 -11.82
N LEU A 101 -4.70 21.89 -11.50
CA LEU A 101 -5.82 20.95 -11.51
C LEU A 101 -6.05 20.37 -12.91
N GLN A 102 -6.00 21.20 -13.97
CA GLN A 102 -6.15 20.74 -15.34
C GLN A 102 -5.08 19.74 -15.71
N ARG A 103 -3.80 20.05 -15.44
CA ARG A 103 -2.67 19.13 -15.69
C ARG A 103 -2.81 17.82 -14.92
N PHE A 104 -3.26 17.89 -13.67
CA PHE A 104 -3.51 16.70 -12.85
C PHE A 104 -4.63 15.84 -13.44
N LEU A 105 -5.75 16.45 -13.85
CA LEU A 105 -6.88 15.75 -14.48
C LEU A 105 -6.52 15.18 -15.85
N ASP A 106 -5.70 15.87 -16.65
CA ASP A 106 -5.20 15.38 -17.93
C ASP A 106 -4.26 14.19 -17.73
N GLY A 107 -3.37 14.25 -16.73
CA GLY A 107 -2.54 13.11 -16.33
C GLY A 107 -3.40 11.92 -15.85
N LEU A 108 -4.46 12.18 -15.09
CA LEU A 108 -5.41 11.16 -14.64
C LEU A 108 -6.25 10.58 -15.79
N ALA A 109 -6.58 11.39 -16.80
CA ALA A 109 -7.24 10.94 -18.03
C ALA A 109 -6.31 10.11 -18.91
N SER A 110 -5.00 10.37 -18.87
CA SER A 110 -3.98 9.55 -19.55
C SER A 110 -3.81 8.16 -18.93
N LEU A 111 -4.08 8.03 -17.62
CA LEU A 111 -4.16 6.74 -16.95
C LEU A 111 -5.43 6.01 -17.43
N ARG A 112 -5.23 5.01 -18.30
CA ARG A 112 -6.24 4.13 -18.93
C ARG A 112 -7.58 4.18 -18.20
N SER A 113 -8.60 4.86 -18.73
CA SER A 113 -10.04 4.89 -18.36
C SER A 113 -10.40 4.65 -16.86
N PHE A 114 -11.34 5.42 -16.28
CA PHE A 114 -11.86 5.21 -14.91
C PHE A 114 -12.09 3.73 -14.50
N ARG A 115 -12.53 2.87 -15.44
CA ARG A 115 -12.66 1.43 -15.24
C ARG A 115 -11.36 0.72 -14.84
N SER A 116 -10.21 1.06 -15.42
CA SER A 116 -8.92 0.45 -15.06
C SER A 116 -8.45 0.94 -13.70
N VAL A 117 -8.65 2.22 -13.38
CA VAL A 117 -8.38 2.78 -12.04
C VAL A 117 -9.17 2.00 -10.97
N MET A 118 -10.46 1.80 -11.20
CA MET A 118 -11.33 0.99 -10.33
C MET A 118 -10.88 -0.46 -10.25
N MET A 119 -10.51 -1.07 -11.38
CA MET A 119 -10.03 -2.45 -11.42
C MET A 119 -8.74 -2.62 -10.61
N ILE A 120 -7.77 -1.72 -10.76
CA ILE A 120 -6.51 -1.75 -10.00
C ILE A 120 -6.81 -1.58 -8.51
N PHE A 121 -7.57 -0.55 -8.14
CA PHE A 121 -7.91 -0.32 -6.73
C PHE A 121 -8.63 -1.52 -6.10
N PHE A 122 -9.67 -2.05 -6.75
CA PHE A 122 -10.42 -3.19 -6.22
C PHE A 122 -9.55 -4.46 -6.13
N THR A 123 -8.71 -4.71 -7.14
CA THR A 123 -7.79 -5.85 -7.13
C THR A 123 -6.79 -5.73 -5.99
N SER A 124 -6.23 -4.53 -5.75
CA SER A 124 -5.37 -4.27 -4.58
C SER A 124 -6.13 -4.53 -3.28
N VAL A 125 -7.36 -4.02 -3.12
CA VAL A 125 -8.18 -4.29 -1.92
C VAL A 125 -8.35 -5.79 -1.67
N VAL A 126 -8.69 -6.56 -2.71
CA VAL A 126 -8.85 -8.01 -2.58
C VAL A 126 -7.53 -8.68 -2.20
N ILE A 127 -6.41 -8.33 -2.84
CA ILE A 127 -5.09 -8.88 -2.53
C ILE A 127 -4.73 -8.64 -1.05
N TRP A 128 -4.88 -7.41 -0.58
CA TRP A 128 -4.54 -7.04 0.79
C TRP A 128 -5.49 -7.68 1.82
N LEU A 129 -6.77 -7.85 1.49
CA LEU A 129 -7.71 -8.59 2.34
C LEU A 129 -7.35 -10.07 2.43
N LEU A 130 -7.00 -10.70 1.30
CA LEU A 130 -6.53 -12.09 1.28
C LEU A 130 -5.23 -12.25 2.08
N GLU A 131 -4.35 -11.25 2.04
CA GLU A 131 -3.16 -11.23 2.89
C GLU A 131 -3.53 -11.13 4.38
N THR A 132 -4.48 -10.28 4.77
CA THR A 132 -4.99 -10.23 6.16
C THR A 132 -5.65 -11.56 6.56
N VAL A 133 -6.32 -12.26 5.64
CA VAL A 133 -6.86 -13.60 5.91
C VAL A 133 -5.73 -14.59 6.20
N LYS A 134 -4.56 -14.48 5.55
CA LYS A 134 -3.38 -15.30 5.93
C LYS A 134 -2.91 -14.98 7.35
N TYR A 135 -2.92 -13.71 7.75
CA TYR A 135 -2.56 -13.31 9.12
C TYR A 135 -3.50 -14.01 10.11
N TRP A 136 -4.80 -13.98 9.83
CA TRP A 136 -5.81 -14.64 10.64
C TRP A 136 -5.65 -16.16 10.71
N PHE A 137 -5.32 -16.82 9.59
CA PHE A 137 -5.01 -18.25 9.60
C PHE A 137 -3.77 -18.59 10.45
N VAL A 138 -2.71 -17.80 10.36
CA VAL A 138 -1.50 -18.00 11.16
C VAL A 138 -1.79 -17.76 12.64
N MET A 139 -2.69 -16.84 12.98
CA MET A 139 -3.05 -16.51 14.37
C MET A 139 -3.59 -17.73 15.11
N HIS A 140 -4.35 -18.60 14.45
CA HIS A 140 -4.88 -19.83 15.03
C HIS A 140 -3.81 -20.85 15.45
N ALA A 141 -2.55 -20.68 15.07
CA ALA A 141 -1.44 -21.49 15.55
C ALA A 141 -0.87 -21.00 16.90
N PHE A 142 -1.38 -19.90 17.44
CA PHE A 142 -0.91 -19.26 18.67
C PHE A 142 -2.04 -19.07 19.68
N ASP A 143 -1.67 -18.96 20.96
CA ASP A 143 -2.62 -18.81 22.07
C ASP A 143 -2.99 -17.34 22.32
N PHE A 144 -3.51 -16.67 21.28
CA PHE A 144 -4.11 -15.34 21.41
C PHE A 144 -5.19 -15.12 20.35
N GLU A 145 -6.12 -14.21 20.64
CA GLU A 145 -7.15 -13.82 19.69
C GLU A 145 -7.28 -12.31 19.67
N VAL A 146 -7.27 -11.73 18.47
CA VAL A 146 -7.57 -10.34 18.22
C VAL A 146 -8.58 -10.23 17.08
N SER A 147 -9.26 -9.09 16.99
CA SER A 147 -10.24 -8.87 15.92
C SER A 147 -9.57 -8.87 14.54
N PHE A 148 -10.34 -9.19 13.51
CA PHE A 148 -9.86 -9.07 12.12
C PHE A 148 -9.39 -7.63 11.79
N PHE A 149 -10.01 -6.62 12.41
CA PHE A 149 -9.57 -5.22 12.29
C PHE A 149 -8.17 -5.00 12.88
N ALA A 150 -7.81 -5.65 13.99
CA ALA A 150 -6.47 -5.59 14.55
C ALA A 150 -5.42 -6.14 13.58
N LEU A 151 -5.72 -7.28 12.95
CA LEU A 151 -4.85 -7.88 11.93
C LEU A 151 -4.77 -7.03 10.66
N MET A 152 -5.88 -6.38 10.28
CA MET A 152 -5.92 -5.44 9.16
C MET A 152 -5.10 -4.18 9.44
N LEU A 153 -5.14 -3.66 10.67
CA LEU A 153 -4.27 -2.58 11.13
C LEU A 153 -2.80 -3.00 11.07
N MET A 154 -2.48 -4.18 11.61
CA MET A 154 -1.13 -4.73 11.58
C MET A 154 -0.63 -4.83 10.14
N ASN A 155 -1.44 -5.39 9.23
CA ASN A 155 -1.11 -5.50 7.81
C ASN A 155 -0.81 -4.12 7.20
N GLY A 156 -1.70 -3.14 7.38
CA GLY A 156 -1.51 -1.79 6.84
C GLY A 156 -0.26 -1.09 7.40
N VAL A 157 -0.05 -1.12 8.71
CA VAL A 157 1.10 -0.49 9.38
C VAL A 157 2.41 -1.15 8.94
N VAL A 158 2.46 -2.48 8.95
CA VAL A 158 3.66 -3.25 8.56
C VAL A 158 4.02 -2.98 7.11
N ASN A 159 3.06 -3.04 6.19
CA ASN A 159 3.36 -2.83 4.79
C ASN A 159 3.74 -1.38 4.47
N LEU A 160 3.15 -0.40 5.15
CA LEU A 160 3.63 0.99 5.06
C LEU A 160 5.07 1.11 5.58
N ALA A 161 5.40 0.47 6.70
CA ALA A 161 6.76 0.48 7.24
C ALA A 161 7.78 -0.20 6.30
N THR A 162 7.40 -1.26 5.58
CA THR A 162 8.29 -1.91 4.59
C THR A 162 8.57 -1.06 3.35
N THR A 163 7.84 0.05 3.14
CA THR A 163 8.19 1.03 2.10
C THR A 163 9.47 1.80 2.42
N LEU A 164 9.89 1.80 3.69
CA LEU A 164 11.16 2.37 4.10
C LEU A 164 12.33 1.51 3.57
N PRO A 165 13.46 2.13 3.19
CA PRO A 165 14.66 1.40 2.79
C PRO A 165 15.09 0.44 3.91
N SER A 166 15.22 -0.85 3.58
CA SER A 166 15.45 -1.91 4.58
C SER A 166 16.36 -3.01 4.04
N ALA A 167 16.84 -3.86 4.95
CA ALA A 167 17.64 -5.03 4.61
C ALA A 167 16.83 -6.01 3.72
N PRO A 168 17.52 -6.83 2.90
CA PRO A 168 16.85 -7.85 2.08
C PRO A 168 15.90 -8.71 2.92
N GLY A 169 14.67 -8.87 2.44
CA GLY A 169 13.64 -9.62 3.16
C GLY A 169 12.95 -8.85 4.28
N TYR A 170 13.08 -7.52 4.36
CA TYR A 170 12.30 -6.66 5.28
C TYR A 170 12.48 -6.94 6.78
N ILE A 171 13.61 -7.55 7.15
CA ILE A 171 13.96 -7.87 8.54
C ILE A 171 13.91 -6.59 9.38
N GLY A 172 13.17 -6.61 10.48
CA GLY A 172 12.99 -5.48 11.40
C GLY A 172 11.89 -4.50 11.00
N THR A 173 11.83 -4.06 9.74
CA THR A 173 10.75 -3.17 9.25
C THR A 173 9.39 -3.84 9.18
N PHE A 174 9.36 -5.17 9.04
CA PHE A 174 8.14 -5.96 9.16
C PHE A 174 7.84 -6.27 10.64
N ASP A 175 8.85 -6.72 11.37
CA ASP A 175 8.67 -7.35 12.68
C ASP A 175 8.32 -6.32 13.77
N GLY A 176 9.09 -5.24 13.87
CA GLY A 176 8.92 -4.24 14.92
C GLY A 176 7.53 -3.60 14.95
N PRO A 177 7.04 -3.04 13.83
CA PRO A 177 5.70 -2.47 13.76
C PRO A 177 4.59 -3.50 13.98
N GLY A 178 4.77 -4.74 13.49
CA GLY A 178 3.80 -5.81 13.68
C GLY A 178 3.63 -6.19 15.16
N ILE A 179 4.76 -6.37 15.86
CA ILE A 179 4.80 -6.66 17.30
C ILE A 179 4.16 -5.51 18.09
N ALA A 180 4.48 -4.26 17.75
CA ALA A 180 3.92 -3.09 18.41
C ALA A 180 2.40 -3.01 18.28
N VAL A 181 1.84 -3.31 17.11
CA VAL A 181 0.39 -3.33 16.91
C VAL A 181 -0.27 -4.40 17.79
N LEU A 182 0.26 -5.62 17.84
CA LEU A 182 -0.32 -6.68 18.68
C LEU A 182 -0.19 -6.37 20.18
N ALA A 183 0.91 -5.76 20.59
CA ALA A 183 1.09 -5.30 21.97
C ALA A 183 0.05 -4.23 22.36
N LEU A 184 -0.34 -3.32 21.44
CA LEU A 184 -1.44 -2.37 21.69
C LEU A 184 -2.78 -3.07 21.95
N TYR A 185 -2.99 -4.26 21.36
CA TYR A 185 -4.16 -5.10 21.62
C TYR A 185 -4.00 -6.02 22.84
N GLY A 186 -2.95 -5.83 23.65
CA GLY A 186 -2.74 -6.57 24.89
C GLY A 186 -2.12 -7.95 24.71
N VAL A 187 -1.64 -8.30 23.51
CA VAL A 187 -0.94 -9.57 23.29
C VAL A 187 0.43 -9.51 23.98
N PRO A 188 0.81 -10.51 24.81
CA PRO A 188 2.12 -10.56 25.44
C PRO A 188 3.25 -10.46 24.41
N GLN A 189 4.29 -9.68 24.71
CA GLN A 189 5.37 -9.38 23.77
C GLN A 189 6.04 -10.65 23.20
N GLU A 190 6.19 -11.69 24.01
CA GLU A 190 6.76 -12.98 23.61
C GLU A 190 5.91 -13.67 22.52
N ILE A 191 4.59 -13.71 22.71
CA ILE A 191 3.63 -14.29 21.76
C ILE A 191 3.56 -13.43 20.50
N ALA A 192 3.46 -12.11 20.63
CA ALA A 192 3.44 -11.18 19.50
C ALA A 192 4.69 -11.30 18.64
N THR A 193 5.86 -11.47 19.26
CA THR A 193 7.15 -11.69 18.57
C THR A 193 7.15 -13.01 17.83
N ALA A 194 6.79 -14.11 18.50
CA ALA A 194 6.76 -15.44 17.90
C ALA A 194 5.79 -15.50 16.71
N TYR A 195 4.58 -14.95 16.87
CA TYR A 195 3.58 -14.86 15.81
C TYR A 195 4.09 -14.03 14.63
N THR A 196 4.65 -12.84 14.88
CA THR A 196 5.09 -11.95 13.80
C THR A 196 6.23 -12.57 13.01
N LEU A 197 7.18 -13.24 13.66
CA LEU A 197 8.28 -13.94 12.99
C LEU A 197 7.78 -15.12 12.14
N VAL A 198 6.86 -15.93 12.66
CA VAL A 198 6.27 -17.05 11.91
C VAL A 198 5.44 -16.53 10.74
N LEU A 199 4.68 -15.46 10.93
CA LEU A 199 3.94 -14.82 9.87
C LEU A 199 4.87 -14.30 8.77
N HIS A 200 5.96 -13.63 9.15
CA HIS A 200 6.96 -13.14 8.22
C HIS A 200 7.57 -14.29 7.40
N ALA A 201 7.98 -15.37 8.06
CA ALA A 201 8.46 -16.56 7.39
C ALA A 201 7.40 -17.19 6.46
N ALA A 202 6.13 -17.26 6.88
CA ALA A 202 5.04 -17.81 6.08
C ALA A 202 4.68 -16.96 4.85
N LEU A 203 4.98 -15.65 4.88
CA LEU A 203 4.81 -14.75 3.74
C LEU A 203 6.02 -14.81 2.80
N TRP A 204 7.23 -14.84 3.35
CA TRP A 204 8.46 -14.70 2.59
C TRP A 204 8.98 -16.04 2.04
N LEU A 205 9.02 -17.09 2.86
CA LEU A 205 9.70 -18.34 2.55
C LEU A 205 9.06 -19.11 1.38
N PRO A 206 7.72 -19.31 1.29
CA PRO A 206 7.14 -20.08 0.18
C PRO A 206 7.40 -19.45 -1.19
N ILE A 207 7.30 -18.13 -1.28
CA ILE A 207 7.54 -17.38 -2.53
C ILE A 207 9.02 -17.46 -2.90
N THR A 208 9.91 -17.32 -1.91
CA THR A 208 11.36 -17.41 -2.12
C THR A 208 11.78 -18.80 -2.58
N VAL A 209 11.24 -19.85 -1.95
CA VAL A 209 11.50 -21.25 -2.33
C VAL A 209 10.98 -21.52 -3.75
N LEU A 210 9.78 -21.05 -4.08
CA LEU A 210 9.21 -21.22 -5.42
C LEU A 210 10.05 -20.50 -6.49
N GLY A 211 10.50 -19.28 -6.21
CA GLY A 211 11.41 -18.54 -7.09
C GLY A 211 12.74 -19.27 -7.28
N GLY A 212 13.34 -19.76 -6.19
CA GLY A 212 14.58 -20.55 -6.24
C GLY A 212 14.42 -21.86 -7.03
N TYR A 213 13.30 -22.56 -6.85
CA TYR A 213 12.96 -23.77 -7.61
C TYR A 213 12.91 -23.50 -9.12
N TYR A 214 12.21 -22.45 -9.54
CA TYR A 214 12.14 -22.09 -10.96
C TYR A 214 13.47 -21.59 -11.52
N MET A 215 14.27 -20.87 -10.72
CA MET A 215 15.61 -20.45 -11.12
C MET A 215 16.51 -21.65 -11.42
N LEU A 216 16.50 -22.66 -10.54
CA LEU A 216 17.24 -23.91 -10.74
C LEU A 216 16.73 -24.68 -11.96
N ARG A 217 15.40 -24.77 -12.14
CA ARG A 217 14.79 -25.48 -13.27
C ARG A 217 15.08 -24.82 -14.63
N ALA A 218 15.18 -23.49 -14.65
CA ALA A 218 15.53 -22.72 -15.85
C ALA A 218 17.04 -22.72 -16.15
N GLY A 219 17.87 -23.34 -15.31
CA GLY A 219 19.32 -23.38 -15.46
C GLY A 219 20.00 -22.03 -15.21
N MET A 220 19.27 -21.04 -14.68
CA MET A 220 19.80 -19.70 -14.41
C MET A 220 20.77 -19.76 -13.22
N ARG A 221 22.01 -19.36 -13.45
CA ARG A 221 23.02 -19.19 -12.42
C ARG A 221 23.00 -17.76 -11.93
N TRP A 222 23.38 -17.54 -10.67
CA TRP A 222 23.57 -16.19 -10.11
C TRP A 222 24.46 -15.29 -10.97
N ALA A 223 25.43 -15.86 -11.69
CA ALA A 223 26.31 -15.15 -12.61
C ALA A 223 25.59 -14.59 -13.86
N ASP A 224 24.47 -15.19 -14.26
CA ASP A 224 23.72 -14.78 -15.45
C ASP A 224 22.98 -13.46 -15.20
N PHE A 225 22.53 -13.22 -13.95
CA PHE A 225 21.97 -11.93 -13.55
C PHE A 225 23.02 -10.82 -13.60
N GLY A 226 24.24 -11.07 -13.12
CA GLY A 226 25.34 -10.09 -13.16
C GLY A 226 25.72 -9.70 -14.60
N ARG A 227 25.72 -10.67 -15.53
CA ARG A 227 25.94 -10.41 -16.96
C ARG A 227 24.81 -9.61 -17.60
N ALA A 228 23.56 -9.91 -17.28
CA ALA A 228 22.40 -9.18 -17.80
C ALA A 228 22.40 -7.70 -17.37
N THR A 229 22.75 -7.41 -16.11
CA THR A 229 22.84 -6.02 -15.62
C THR A 229 23.93 -5.23 -16.35
N GLN A 230 25.11 -5.82 -16.56
CA GLN A 230 26.21 -5.17 -17.29
C GLN A 230 25.87 -4.88 -18.75
N ILE A 231 25.13 -5.77 -19.42
CA ILE A 231 24.69 -5.55 -20.80
C ILE A 231 23.69 -4.38 -20.86
N SER A 232 22.74 -4.33 -19.91
CA SER A 232 21.75 -3.23 -19.85
C SER A 232 22.36 -1.87 -19.52
N GLU A 233 23.39 -1.82 -18.66
CA GLU A 233 24.12 -0.58 -18.36
C GLU A 233 24.91 -0.08 -19.57
N ASN A 234 25.54 -0.99 -20.32
CA ASN A 234 26.28 -0.62 -21.53
C ASN A 234 25.36 -0.12 -22.66
N GLU A 235 24.16 -0.69 -22.82
CA GLU A 235 23.18 -0.21 -23.80
C GLU A 235 22.56 1.14 -23.42
N ALA A 236 22.42 1.45 -22.12
CA ALA A 236 21.89 2.74 -21.66
C ALA A 236 22.89 3.91 -21.79
N VAL A 237 24.18 3.61 -21.98
CA VAL A 237 25.27 4.60 -22.10
C VAL A 237 25.60 4.94 -23.57
N LEU A 238 25.10 4.13 -24.52
CA LEU A 238 25.22 4.36 -25.97
C LEU A 238 24.03 5.16 -26.53
#